data_AF-A0A962SYR1-F1
#
_entry.id   AF-A0A962SYR1-F1
#
_cell.length_a   1.000
_cell.length_b   1.000
_cell.length_c   1.000
_cell.angle_alpha   90.00
_cell.angle_beta   90.00
_cell.angle_gamma   90.00
#
_symmetry.space_group_name_H-M   'P 1'
#
loop_
_entity.id
_entity.type
_entity.pdbx_description
1 polymer ?
#
loop_
_entity_poly.entity_id
_entity_poly.type
_entity_poly.pdbx_seq_one_letter_code
_entity_poly.pdbx_strand_id
1 'polypeptide(L)'
;MLGFRSTMSEAELHWLRSRLLGGKQATAERGQLRFRLPVGLVYDAAGRIVLDPDDEIQHAIHLVFTLFDQQKSALAVVKHFATHRLDFPTRSQQRGEVGTVSWQPLSLKRTLAALHSPFYAGAYVYGRTRTRLRPLPGTRRNGHHRTHVVPFADWPIVHQDHHPGYIDWEQFVRNQRQLDDNRTTWDADRRGAVREGPALLQGIVRCGRCGRRMSIRYLKGDAPCYTCNQLHQHWGGPTCQSIPGAAVDQRVAAALLEALTPAQLDIALATFETLETQARHIDQQWQRRLERARYEAMLAQRRYRAVDPDHRLVARNLEQDWNARLAAVDQLEQEYAALPTQAILPLSDQERARIRALADDLPTLWQAPTTSWGKRKQVLRLLIKDVTLTRELDRIRIEIRWQTHACTTLTAPRPQPSYEQWRTPPAVIARIREWAARQTDAEMAAALNTQGWKPGHSDTFTAHKVRWIRRAYGITSGCPLKTDACPTGQRGDGRYSTQAAARLLNVHVSTLNKWCRAGRLPNIQATPRGPRWITLTPQAINQLQRSPQDAHIL
;
A
#
# COMPACT_ATOMS: atom_id res chain seq x y z
N MET A 1 -60.39 -4.28 -34.32
CA MET A 1 -60.27 -3.06 -33.48
C MET A 1 -59.67 -3.30 -32.08
N LEU A 2 -59.13 -4.48 -31.73
CA LEU A 2 -58.50 -4.73 -30.42
C LEU A 2 -57.04 -4.25 -30.32
N GLY A 3 -56.30 -4.16 -31.43
CA GLY A 3 -54.91 -3.71 -31.44
C GLY A 3 -54.72 -2.22 -31.10
N PHE A 4 -55.65 -1.35 -31.54
CA PHE A 4 -55.56 0.10 -31.37
C PHE A 4 -55.82 0.55 -29.93
N ARG A 5 -56.71 -0.14 -29.20
CA ARG A 5 -56.94 0.12 -27.76
C ARG A 5 -55.75 -0.29 -26.90
N SER A 6 -55.08 -1.38 -27.27
CA SER A 6 -53.86 -1.84 -26.58
C SER A 6 -52.71 -0.84 -26.75
N THR A 7 -52.50 -0.32 -27.96
CA THR A 7 -51.44 0.69 -28.22
C THR A 7 -51.76 2.05 -27.62
N MET A 8 -53.02 2.48 -27.60
CA MET A 8 -53.42 3.70 -26.90
C MET A 8 -53.24 3.58 -25.38
N SER A 9 -53.61 2.44 -24.78
CA SER A 9 -53.40 2.22 -23.34
C SER A 9 -51.92 2.21 -22.95
N GLU A 10 -51.05 1.61 -23.77
CA GLU A 10 -49.59 1.67 -23.56
C GLU A 10 -49.04 3.10 -23.71
N ALA A 11 -49.55 3.87 -24.68
CA ALA A 11 -49.19 5.26 -24.84
C ALA A 11 -49.63 6.09 -23.61
N GLU A 12 -50.87 5.95 -23.15
CA GLU A 12 -51.39 6.65 -21.96
C GLU A 12 -50.56 6.34 -20.70
N LEU A 13 -50.21 5.07 -20.48
CA LEU A 13 -49.32 4.67 -19.39
C LEU A 13 -47.93 5.30 -19.52
N HIS A 14 -47.41 5.43 -20.74
CA HIS A 14 -46.15 6.12 -21.01
C HIS A 14 -46.24 7.61 -20.65
N TRP A 15 -47.31 8.30 -21.06
CA TRP A 15 -47.54 9.71 -20.74
C TRP A 15 -47.71 9.96 -19.24
N LEU A 16 -48.49 9.13 -18.53
CA LEU A 16 -48.65 9.20 -17.08
C LEU A 16 -47.32 9.00 -16.36
N ARG A 17 -46.52 8.00 -16.78
CA ARG A 17 -45.19 7.77 -16.23
C ARG A 17 -44.26 8.94 -16.48
N SER A 18 -44.26 9.51 -17.68
CA SER A 18 -43.43 10.67 -18.02
C SER A 18 -43.82 11.91 -17.21
N ARG A 19 -45.12 12.17 -17.01
CA ARG A 19 -45.61 13.25 -16.15
C ARG A 19 -45.22 13.06 -14.68
N LEU A 20 -45.37 11.84 -14.15
CA LEU A 20 -44.97 11.51 -12.78
C LEU A 20 -43.46 11.70 -12.57
N LEU A 21 -42.64 11.25 -13.54
CA LEU A 21 -41.20 11.44 -13.50
C LEU A 21 -40.82 12.92 -13.59
N GLY A 22 -41.47 13.69 -14.47
CA GLY A 22 -41.27 15.13 -14.59
C GLY A 22 -41.65 15.89 -13.32
N GLY A 23 -42.80 15.59 -12.72
CA GLY A 23 -43.22 16.18 -11.45
C GLY A 23 -42.28 15.84 -10.29
N LYS A 24 -41.79 14.60 -10.24
CA LYS A 24 -40.77 14.17 -9.28
C LYS A 24 -39.46 14.93 -9.47
N GLN A 25 -39.03 15.12 -10.72
CA GLN A 25 -37.83 15.88 -11.04
C GLN A 25 -37.97 17.35 -10.65
N ALA A 26 -39.07 18.02 -11.03
CA ALA A 26 -39.32 19.42 -10.66
C ALA A 26 -39.36 19.61 -9.13
N THR A 27 -39.91 18.64 -8.38
CA THR A 27 -39.91 18.67 -6.91
C THR A 27 -38.50 18.49 -6.34
N ALA A 28 -37.67 17.69 -6.99
CA ALA A 28 -36.26 17.52 -6.61
C ALA A 28 -35.42 18.75 -6.95
N GLU A 29 -35.67 19.42 -8.09
CA GLU A 29 -35.00 20.66 -8.48
C GLU A 29 -35.24 21.77 -7.45
N ARG A 30 -36.44 21.81 -6.84
CA ARG A 30 -36.76 22.70 -5.72
C ARG A 30 -36.19 22.26 -4.35
N GLY A 31 -35.51 21.12 -4.25
CA GLY A 31 -35.02 20.59 -2.97
C GLY A 31 -36.09 19.97 -2.06
N GLN A 32 -37.32 19.79 -2.55
CA GLN A 32 -38.48 19.43 -1.71
C GLN A 32 -38.83 17.94 -1.76
N LEU A 33 -38.23 17.16 -2.67
CA LEU A 33 -38.54 15.74 -2.78
C LEU A 33 -37.99 15.01 -1.55
N ARG A 34 -38.88 14.40 -0.77
CA ARG A 34 -38.51 13.67 0.45
C ARG A 34 -37.81 12.36 0.12
N PHE A 35 -36.71 12.12 0.81
CA PHE A 35 -35.95 10.89 0.78
C PHE A 35 -36.05 10.14 2.10
N ARG A 36 -35.74 8.84 2.05
CA ARG A 36 -35.35 8.10 3.24
C ARG A 36 -33.99 8.61 3.71
N LEU A 37 -33.96 9.22 4.88
CA LEU A 37 -32.75 9.78 5.48
C LEU A 37 -31.87 8.67 6.06
N PRO A 38 -30.53 8.85 6.03
CA PRO A 38 -29.64 7.99 6.80
C PRO A 38 -29.84 8.22 8.31
N VAL A 39 -29.37 7.29 9.14
CA VAL A 39 -29.40 7.45 10.61
C VAL A 39 -28.69 8.75 11.02
N GLY A 40 -29.16 9.41 12.08
CA GLY A 40 -28.62 10.71 12.48
C GLY A 40 -29.27 11.93 11.85
N LEU A 41 -30.13 11.74 10.85
CA LEU A 41 -30.90 12.82 10.24
C LEU A 41 -32.38 12.48 10.33
N VAL A 42 -33.18 13.47 10.73
CA VAL A 42 -34.63 13.34 10.87
C VAL A 42 -35.33 14.51 10.19
N TYR A 43 -36.61 14.33 9.89
CA TYR A 43 -37.46 15.47 9.50
C TYR A 43 -38.07 16.09 10.76
N ASP A 44 -37.94 17.41 10.92
CA ASP A 44 -38.66 18.15 11.96
C ASP A 44 -40.17 18.23 11.65
N ALA A 45 -40.94 18.84 12.56
CA ALA A 45 -42.37 19.05 12.38
C ALA A 45 -42.70 19.91 11.14
N ALA A 46 -41.78 20.77 10.71
CA ALA A 46 -41.90 21.59 9.50
C ALA A 46 -41.48 20.83 8.22
N GLY A 47 -41.05 19.57 8.34
CA GLY A 47 -40.60 18.76 7.21
C GLY A 47 -39.20 19.09 6.71
N ARG A 48 -38.41 19.86 7.45
CA ARG A 48 -37.00 20.17 7.16
C ARG A 48 -36.09 19.08 7.71
N ILE A 49 -34.96 18.85 7.06
CA ILE A 49 -33.96 17.89 7.54
C ILE A 49 -33.16 18.56 8.67
N VAL A 50 -33.08 17.91 9.82
CA VAL A 50 -32.30 18.34 10.99
C VAL A 50 -31.48 17.16 11.53
N LEU A 51 -30.49 17.46 12.38
CA LEU A 51 -29.78 16.43 13.13
C LEU A 51 -30.73 15.69 14.06
N ASP A 52 -30.44 14.42 14.31
CA ASP A 52 -31.18 13.60 15.28
C ASP A 52 -31.11 14.25 16.67
N PRO A 53 -32.22 14.50 17.37
CA PRO A 53 -32.18 15.15 18.68
C PRO A 53 -31.49 14.31 19.77
N ASP A 54 -31.23 13.03 19.52
CA ASP A 54 -30.50 12.15 20.42
C ASP A 54 -28.98 12.38 20.30
N ASP A 55 -28.38 12.89 21.38
CA ASP A 55 -26.94 13.20 21.46
C ASP A 55 -26.06 11.95 21.29
N GLU A 56 -26.49 10.77 21.75
CA GLU A 56 -25.72 9.54 21.61
C GLU A 56 -25.63 9.12 20.14
N ILE A 57 -26.73 9.28 19.40
CA ILE A 57 -26.77 9.03 17.94
C ILE A 57 -25.85 10.03 17.23
N GLN A 58 -25.91 11.31 17.59
CA GLN A 58 -25.05 12.31 16.97
C GLN A 58 -23.57 11.99 17.22
N HIS A 59 -23.22 11.67 18.45
CA HIS A 59 -21.85 11.37 18.85
C HIS A 59 -21.31 10.14 18.10
N ALA A 60 -22.10 9.07 17.98
CA ALA A 60 -21.70 7.86 17.25
C ALA A 60 -21.37 8.16 15.77
N ILE A 61 -22.09 9.09 15.14
CA ILE A 61 -21.88 9.48 13.75
C ILE A 61 -20.65 10.38 13.62
N HIS A 62 -20.49 11.38 14.49
CA HIS A 62 -19.28 12.18 14.55
C HIS A 62 -18.03 11.33 14.76
N LEU A 63 -18.12 10.29 15.60
CA LEU A 63 -17.02 9.36 15.84
C LEU A 63 -16.61 8.60 14.57
N VAL A 64 -17.56 8.15 13.74
CA VAL A 64 -17.26 7.50 12.45
C VAL A 64 -16.44 8.42 11.53
N PHE A 65 -16.87 9.68 11.37
CA PHE A 65 -16.18 10.63 10.51
C PHE A 65 -14.82 11.05 11.08
N THR A 66 -14.73 11.25 12.39
CA THR A 66 -13.48 11.57 13.10
C THR A 66 -12.46 10.45 12.95
N LEU A 67 -12.85 9.20 13.19
CA LEU A 67 -11.98 8.04 13.03
C LEU A 67 -11.60 7.81 11.57
N PHE A 68 -12.51 8.04 10.63
CA PHE A 68 -12.18 7.93 9.21
C PHE A 68 -11.17 9.01 8.80
N ASP A 69 -11.30 10.23 9.31
CA ASP A 69 -10.35 11.30 9.05
C ASP A 69 -8.96 11.00 9.63
N GLN A 70 -8.88 10.37 10.80
CA GLN A 70 -7.60 9.97 11.40
C GLN A 70 -6.98 8.74 10.71
N GLN A 71 -7.77 7.70 10.47
CA GLN A 71 -7.27 6.39 10.03
C GLN A 71 -7.24 6.26 8.50
N LYS A 72 -7.97 7.12 7.78
CA LYS A 72 -8.13 7.12 6.33
C LYS A 72 -8.57 5.78 5.74
N SER A 73 -9.24 4.92 6.52
CA SER A 73 -9.65 3.57 6.12
C SER A 73 -10.97 3.16 6.79
N ALA A 74 -11.98 2.84 5.99
CA ALA A 74 -13.30 2.43 6.50
C ALA A 74 -13.24 1.14 7.34
N LEU A 75 -12.37 0.17 6.97
CA LEU A 75 -12.20 -1.05 7.77
C LEU A 75 -11.48 -0.76 9.10
N ALA A 76 -10.60 0.24 9.14
CA ALA A 76 -9.96 0.65 10.40
C ALA A 76 -10.99 1.24 11.38
N VAL A 77 -11.96 2.02 10.89
CA VAL A 77 -13.09 2.51 11.71
C VAL A 77 -13.88 1.34 12.30
N VAL A 78 -14.26 0.36 11.47
CA VAL A 78 -14.97 -0.84 11.94
C VAL A 78 -14.17 -1.60 13.00
N LYS A 79 -12.87 -1.80 12.77
CA LYS A 79 -11.99 -2.46 13.74
C LYS A 79 -11.92 -1.70 15.05
N HIS A 80 -11.89 -0.37 15.00
CA HIS A 80 -11.88 0.47 16.21
C HIS A 80 -13.16 0.27 17.03
N PHE A 81 -14.35 0.36 16.39
CA PHE A 81 -15.63 0.08 17.04
C PHE A 81 -15.66 -1.33 17.65
N ALA A 82 -15.24 -2.35 16.89
CA ALA A 82 -15.21 -3.73 17.37
C ALA A 82 -14.25 -3.94 18.57
N THR A 83 -13.07 -3.32 18.53
CA THR A 83 -12.06 -3.44 19.60
C THR A 83 -12.55 -2.81 20.90
N HIS A 84 -13.24 -1.69 20.81
CA HIS A 84 -13.77 -0.96 21.97
C HIS A 84 -15.21 -1.36 22.32
N ARG A 85 -15.78 -2.38 21.65
CA ARG A 85 -17.15 -2.88 21.84
C ARG A 85 -18.21 -1.78 21.77
N LEU A 86 -18.03 -0.85 20.83
CA LEU A 86 -18.98 0.22 20.57
C LEU A 86 -20.03 -0.24 19.56
N ASP A 87 -21.29 0.01 19.86
CA ASP A 87 -22.39 -0.19 18.93
C ASP A 87 -22.67 1.06 18.09
N PHE A 88 -23.43 0.89 17.01
CA PHE A 88 -23.78 1.97 16.08
C PHE A 88 -25.29 1.96 15.77
N PRO A 89 -25.95 3.14 15.83
CA PRO A 89 -27.40 3.22 15.81
C PRO A 89 -27.96 2.89 14.44
N THR A 90 -29.07 2.18 14.40
CA THR A 90 -29.80 1.76 13.20
C THR A 90 -31.26 2.11 13.35
N ARG A 91 -31.80 2.91 12.43
CA ARG A 91 -33.24 3.15 12.39
C ARG A 91 -33.92 2.04 11.58
N SER A 92 -34.86 1.32 12.20
CA SER A 92 -35.71 0.33 11.54
C SER A 92 -36.64 1.01 10.55
N GLN A 93 -36.88 0.28 9.46
CA GLN A 93 -37.58 0.76 8.27
C GLN A 93 -38.61 -0.28 7.83
N GLN A 94 -38.86 -1.28 8.69
CA GLN A 94 -39.91 -2.26 8.50
C GLN A 94 -41.26 -1.63 8.86
N ARG A 95 -42.30 -1.99 8.09
CA ARG A 95 -43.68 -1.57 8.40
C ARG A 95 -44.04 -2.07 9.81
N GLY A 96 -44.48 -1.16 10.68
CA GLY A 96 -44.80 -1.45 12.09
C GLY A 96 -43.76 -0.96 13.10
N GLU A 97 -42.50 -0.81 12.68
CA GLU A 97 -41.38 -0.35 13.53
C GLU A 97 -40.64 0.86 12.92
N VAL A 98 -41.32 1.59 12.03
CA VAL A 98 -40.70 2.71 11.31
C VAL A 98 -40.23 3.76 12.31
N GLY A 99 -38.92 3.98 12.37
CA GLY A 99 -38.32 5.00 13.24
C GLY A 99 -37.78 4.48 14.57
N THR A 100 -37.96 3.19 14.92
CA THR A 100 -37.31 2.62 16.11
C THR A 100 -35.80 2.54 15.93
N VAL A 101 -35.04 2.93 16.95
CA VAL A 101 -33.58 2.87 16.94
C VAL A 101 -33.11 1.59 17.61
N SER A 102 -32.22 0.86 16.93
CA SER A 102 -31.54 -0.32 17.47
C SER A 102 -30.03 -0.14 17.36
N TRP A 103 -29.33 -0.46 18.44
CA TRP A 103 -27.87 -0.40 18.53
C TRP A 103 -27.30 -1.76 18.15
N GLN A 104 -26.39 -1.76 17.18
CA GLN A 104 -25.81 -2.99 16.63
C GLN A 104 -24.34 -2.76 16.26
N PRO A 105 -23.52 -3.82 16.19
CA PRO A 105 -22.14 -3.71 15.75
C PRO A 105 -22.00 -3.00 14.39
N LEU A 106 -21.06 -2.07 14.31
CA LEU A 106 -20.79 -1.33 13.08
C LEU A 106 -20.20 -2.26 12.02
N SER A 107 -20.83 -2.35 10.84
CA SER A 107 -20.31 -3.13 9.72
C SER A 107 -19.62 -2.26 8.67
N LEU A 108 -18.74 -2.88 7.87
CA LEU A 108 -18.06 -2.20 6.76
C LEU A 108 -19.06 -1.61 5.75
N LYS A 109 -20.14 -2.36 5.45
CA LYS A 109 -21.20 -1.90 4.55
C LYS A 109 -21.85 -0.61 5.06
N ARG A 110 -22.12 -0.52 6.36
CA ARG A 110 -22.74 0.66 6.98
C ARG A 110 -21.78 1.85 7.03
N THR A 111 -20.53 1.60 7.38
CA THR A 111 -19.47 2.62 7.36
C THR A 111 -19.32 3.22 5.97
N LEU A 112 -19.23 2.38 4.93
CA LEU A 112 -19.17 2.85 3.54
C LEU A 112 -20.44 3.57 3.11
N ALA A 113 -21.62 3.09 3.51
CA ALA A 113 -22.87 3.78 3.22
C ALA A 113 -22.91 5.18 3.85
N ALA A 114 -22.39 5.33 5.07
CA ALA A 114 -22.29 6.62 5.74
C ALA A 114 -21.30 7.55 5.03
N LEU A 115 -20.07 7.08 4.80
CA LEU A 115 -19.03 7.88 4.15
C LEU A 115 -19.37 8.26 2.71
N HIS A 116 -20.18 7.47 1.98
CA HIS A 116 -20.65 7.81 0.63
C HIS A 116 -21.94 8.64 0.60
N SER A 117 -22.53 8.99 1.74
CA SER A 117 -23.78 9.74 1.78
C SER A 117 -23.53 11.25 1.85
N PRO A 118 -23.92 12.03 0.81
CA PRO A 118 -23.76 13.49 0.82
C PRO A 118 -24.70 14.18 1.82
N PHE A 119 -25.73 13.48 2.31
CA PHE A 119 -26.64 14.03 3.33
C PHE A 119 -25.89 14.38 4.63
N TYR A 120 -24.87 13.62 5.03
CA TYR A 120 -24.07 13.99 6.21
C TYR A 120 -23.25 15.28 5.99
N ALA A 121 -23.13 15.74 4.74
CA ALA A 121 -22.47 16.98 4.38
C ALA A 121 -23.45 18.16 4.22
N GLY A 122 -24.69 18.01 4.69
CA GLY A 122 -25.74 19.02 4.50
C GLY A 122 -26.26 19.14 3.06
N ALA A 123 -25.82 18.26 2.16
CA ALA A 123 -26.11 18.36 0.74
C ALA A 123 -27.33 17.52 0.35
N TYR A 124 -28.27 18.18 -0.34
CA TYR A 124 -29.41 17.55 -0.98
C TYR A 124 -29.02 17.10 -2.39
N VAL A 125 -29.18 15.80 -2.69
CA VAL A 125 -28.76 15.24 -3.97
C VAL A 125 -29.82 14.33 -4.56
N TYR A 126 -30.18 14.57 -5.82
CA TYR A 126 -31.05 13.70 -6.62
C TYR A 126 -30.33 13.16 -7.86
N GLY A 127 -30.71 11.95 -8.31
CA GLY A 127 -30.15 11.36 -9.52
C GLY A 127 -28.86 10.56 -9.35
N ARG A 128 -28.51 10.15 -8.12
CA ARG A 128 -27.29 9.37 -7.80
C ARG A 128 -27.22 7.99 -8.48
N THR A 129 -28.32 7.51 -9.02
CA THR A 129 -28.41 6.23 -9.74
C THR A 129 -29.29 6.39 -10.96
N ARG A 130 -28.89 5.77 -12.08
CA ARG A 130 -29.67 5.74 -13.31
C ARG A 130 -29.97 4.29 -13.69
N THR A 131 -31.25 3.99 -13.89
CA THR A 131 -31.72 2.67 -14.33
C THR A 131 -31.99 2.72 -15.82
N ARG A 132 -31.35 1.84 -16.60
CA ARG A 132 -31.64 1.65 -18.02
C ARG A 132 -32.24 0.26 -18.25
N LEU A 133 -33.24 0.20 -19.12
CA LEU A 133 -33.78 -1.05 -19.67
C LEU A 133 -32.84 -1.54 -20.76
N ARG A 134 -32.32 -2.76 -20.64
CA ARG A 134 -31.61 -3.42 -21.74
C ARG A 134 -32.58 -4.38 -22.44
N PRO A 135 -32.99 -4.12 -23.69
CA PRO A 135 -33.82 -5.08 -24.42
C PRO A 135 -33.02 -6.37 -24.67
N LEU A 136 -33.66 -7.53 -24.48
CA LEU A 136 -33.12 -8.81 -24.93
C LEU A 136 -33.32 -8.95 -26.45
N PRO A 137 -32.40 -9.59 -27.18
CA PRO A 137 -32.63 -9.93 -28.59
C PRO A 137 -33.91 -10.77 -28.70
N GLY A 138 -34.88 -10.34 -29.52
CA GLY A 138 -36.09 -11.10 -29.82
C GLY A 138 -37.28 -10.95 -28.85
N THR A 139 -37.16 -10.23 -27.73
CA THR A 139 -38.30 -9.97 -26.81
C THR A 139 -38.40 -8.50 -26.43
N ARG A 140 -39.45 -7.81 -26.91
CA ARG A 140 -39.67 -6.37 -26.65
C ARG A 140 -40.08 -6.04 -25.21
N ARG A 141 -40.43 -7.02 -24.36
CA ARG A 141 -41.12 -6.76 -23.07
C ARG A 141 -40.37 -7.12 -21.79
N ASN A 142 -39.37 -8.02 -21.80
CA ASN A 142 -38.70 -8.47 -20.57
C ASN A 142 -37.20 -8.14 -20.58
N GLY A 143 -36.86 -6.85 -20.54
CA GLY A 143 -35.47 -6.41 -20.39
C GLY A 143 -35.03 -6.40 -18.93
N HIS A 144 -33.82 -6.90 -18.63
CA HIS A 144 -33.24 -6.73 -17.30
C HIS A 144 -32.97 -5.23 -17.03
N HIS A 145 -33.46 -4.73 -15.90
CA HIS A 145 -33.11 -3.39 -15.41
C HIS A 145 -31.69 -3.41 -14.87
N ARG A 146 -30.81 -2.59 -15.46
CA ARG A 146 -29.48 -2.34 -14.89
C ARG A 146 -29.44 -0.94 -14.30
N THR A 147 -29.34 -0.89 -12.98
CA THR A 147 -29.07 0.35 -12.25
C THR A 147 -27.55 0.53 -12.16
N HIS A 148 -27.05 1.69 -12.59
CA HIS A 148 -25.68 2.09 -12.35
C HIS A 148 -25.65 3.33 -11.46
N VAL A 149 -24.63 3.41 -10.62
CA VAL A 149 -24.33 4.59 -9.82
C VAL A 149 -23.77 5.65 -10.76
N VAL A 150 -24.31 6.87 -10.66
CA VAL A 150 -23.86 8.01 -11.45
C VAL A 150 -22.62 8.59 -10.78
N PRO A 151 -21.53 8.86 -11.52
CA PRO A 151 -20.34 9.51 -10.99
C PRO A 151 -20.70 10.81 -10.29
N PHE A 152 -19.94 11.13 -9.24
CA PHE A 152 -20.16 12.33 -8.43
C PHE A 152 -20.23 13.62 -9.27
N ALA A 153 -19.39 13.75 -10.29
CA ALA A 153 -19.35 14.91 -11.18
C ALA A 153 -20.59 15.05 -12.09
N ASP A 154 -21.35 13.96 -12.28
CA ASP A 154 -22.48 13.91 -13.20
C ASP A 154 -23.83 13.95 -12.46
N TRP A 155 -23.83 14.30 -11.17
CA TRP A 155 -25.06 14.40 -10.40
C TRP A 155 -25.91 15.58 -10.90
N PRO A 156 -27.16 15.34 -11.33
CA PRO A 156 -27.95 16.37 -12.01
C PRO A 156 -28.44 17.48 -11.07
N ILE A 157 -28.63 17.17 -9.78
CA ILE A 157 -29.14 18.12 -8.78
C ILE A 157 -28.33 17.95 -7.51
N VAL A 158 -27.65 19.02 -7.11
CA VAL A 158 -26.87 19.12 -5.88
C VAL A 158 -27.12 20.49 -5.27
N HIS A 159 -27.81 20.54 -4.14
CA HIS A 159 -27.93 21.74 -3.32
C HIS A 159 -27.05 21.58 -2.09
N GLN A 160 -25.97 22.34 -2.04
CA GLN A 160 -25.09 22.42 -0.86
C GLN A 160 -25.77 23.26 0.23
N ASP A 161 -25.37 23.05 1.48
CA ASP A 161 -25.88 23.80 2.65
C ASP A 161 -27.41 23.82 2.78
N HIS A 162 -28.08 22.78 2.28
CA HIS A 162 -29.54 22.65 2.32
C HIS A 162 -30.05 22.37 3.75
N HIS A 163 -29.25 21.69 4.57
CA HIS A 163 -29.58 21.33 5.95
C HIS A 163 -28.32 21.18 6.79
N PRO A 164 -28.43 21.16 8.13
CA PRO A 164 -27.27 20.87 8.99
C PRO A 164 -26.65 19.52 8.65
N GLY A 165 -25.33 19.52 8.45
CA GLY A 165 -24.51 18.33 8.24
C GLY A 165 -23.65 17.99 9.46
N TYR A 166 -23.22 16.73 9.54
CA TYR A 166 -22.21 16.26 10.51
C TYR A 166 -20.78 16.60 10.08
N ILE A 167 -20.59 16.82 8.78
CA ILE A 167 -19.34 17.23 8.14
C ILE A 167 -19.65 18.35 7.15
N ASP A 168 -18.63 19.10 6.73
CA ASP A 168 -18.78 20.05 5.64
C ASP A 168 -18.66 19.37 4.26
N TRP A 169 -19.01 20.12 3.20
CA TRP A 169 -18.94 19.62 1.82
C TRP A 169 -17.50 19.29 1.40
N GLU A 170 -16.52 20.06 1.85
CA GLU A 170 -15.12 19.86 1.49
C GLU A 170 -14.57 18.54 2.05
N GLN A 171 -14.85 18.26 3.32
CA GLN A 171 -14.54 17.02 4.01
C GLN A 171 -15.22 15.84 3.34
N PHE A 172 -16.48 15.98 2.90
CA PHE A 172 -17.15 14.93 2.11
C PHE A 172 -16.40 14.61 0.81
N VAL A 173 -16.00 15.64 0.06
CA VAL A 173 -15.23 15.48 -1.18
C VAL A 173 -13.86 14.84 -0.91
N ARG A 174 -13.14 15.28 0.15
CA ARG A 174 -11.88 14.66 0.59
C ARG A 174 -12.09 13.18 0.94
N ASN A 175 -13.17 12.85 1.64
CA ASN A 175 -13.51 11.48 1.98
C ASN A 175 -13.79 10.62 0.74
N GLN A 176 -14.51 11.15 -0.26
CA GLN A 176 -14.73 10.44 -1.53
C GLN A 176 -13.42 10.14 -2.26
N ARG A 177 -12.52 11.13 -2.34
CA ARG A 177 -11.20 10.96 -2.96
C ARG A 177 -10.37 9.90 -2.23
N GLN A 178 -10.35 9.94 -0.90
CA GLN A 178 -9.65 8.95 -0.08
C GLN A 178 -10.22 7.53 -0.27
N LEU A 179 -11.54 7.38 -0.34
CA LEU A 179 -12.18 6.10 -0.57
C LEU A 179 -11.89 5.55 -1.96
N ASP A 180 -11.88 6.38 -3.00
CA ASP A 180 -11.50 5.93 -4.34
C ASP A 180 -10.03 5.53 -4.41
N ASP A 181 -9.13 6.35 -3.85
CA ASP A 181 -7.69 6.06 -3.79
C ASP A 181 -7.39 4.77 -3.01
N ASN A 182 -8.20 4.44 -2.01
CA ASN A 182 -8.06 3.21 -1.22
C ASN A 182 -8.43 1.93 -1.97
N ARG A 183 -9.13 2.00 -3.11
CA ARG A 183 -9.55 0.82 -3.86
C ARG A 183 -8.34 0.06 -4.38
N THR A 184 -8.48 -1.27 -4.43
CA THR A 184 -7.39 -2.19 -4.81
C THR A 184 -7.42 -2.61 -6.27
N THR A 185 -8.33 -2.06 -7.08
CA THR A 185 -8.44 -2.38 -8.51
C THR A 185 -7.23 -1.82 -9.27
N TRP A 186 -6.65 -2.64 -10.15
CA TRP A 186 -5.37 -2.38 -10.84
C TRP A 186 -5.48 -1.48 -12.07
N ASP A 187 -6.69 -1.06 -12.45
CA ASP A 187 -6.98 -0.34 -13.70
C ASP A 187 -6.81 1.19 -13.60
N ALA A 188 -6.73 1.73 -12.38
CA ALA A 188 -6.65 3.16 -12.13
C ALA A 188 -5.38 3.54 -11.37
N ASP A 189 -4.98 4.82 -11.46
CA ASP A 189 -3.81 5.42 -10.79
C ASP A 189 -4.01 5.59 -9.26
N ARG A 190 -4.67 4.60 -8.65
CA ARG A 190 -4.98 4.55 -7.23
C ARG A 190 -3.81 3.97 -6.47
N ARG A 191 -3.58 4.42 -5.24
CA ARG A 191 -2.47 3.96 -4.38
C ARG A 191 -2.86 2.77 -3.50
N GLY A 192 -4.16 2.56 -3.29
CA GLY A 192 -4.71 1.57 -2.36
C GLY A 192 -4.49 1.97 -0.90
N ALA A 193 -5.29 1.39 0.00
CA ALA A 193 -5.20 1.71 1.42
C ALA A 193 -3.81 1.42 2.03
N VAL A 194 -3.40 2.29 2.96
CA VAL A 194 -2.19 2.11 3.76
C VAL A 194 -2.36 0.89 4.68
N ARG A 195 -1.29 0.08 4.82
CA ARG A 195 -1.27 -1.13 5.65
C ARG A 195 0.04 -1.22 6.45
N GLU A 196 0.04 -2.04 7.49
CA GLU A 196 1.15 -2.16 8.46
C GLU A 196 2.36 -3.00 7.99
N GLY A 197 2.37 -3.51 6.77
CA GLY A 197 3.57 -4.20 6.25
C GLY A 197 4.78 -3.26 6.13
N PRO A 198 6.01 -3.75 6.17
CA PRO A 198 7.23 -2.92 6.18
C PRO A 198 7.59 -2.26 4.84
N ALA A 199 6.95 -2.66 3.73
CA ALA A 199 7.19 -2.07 2.40
C ALA A 199 6.77 -0.59 2.33
N LEU A 200 7.71 0.35 2.50
CA LEU A 200 7.42 1.79 2.62
C LEU A 200 6.73 2.34 1.38
N LEU A 201 7.10 1.87 0.21
CA LEU A 201 6.61 2.40 -1.06
C LEU A 201 5.35 1.68 -1.54
N GLN A 202 4.67 0.95 -0.65
CA GLN A 202 3.42 0.28 -0.98
C GLN A 202 2.47 1.21 -1.71
N GLY A 203 2.12 0.81 -2.93
CA GLY A 203 1.08 1.47 -3.71
C GLY A 203 1.49 2.72 -4.49
N ILE A 204 2.75 3.15 -4.34
CA ILE A 204 3.27 4.31 -5.07
C ILE A 204 4.48 3.96 -5.95
N VAL A 205 4.94 2.70 -5.94
CA VAL A 205 6.02 2.25 -6.84
C VAL A 205 5.51 2.01 -8.25
N ARG A 206 6.23 2.56 -9.23
CA ARG A 206 6.06 2.30 -10.66
C ARG A 206 7.30 1.64 -11.26
N CYS A 207 7.06 0.83 -12.29
CA CYS A 207 8.10 0.19 -13.07
C CYS A 207 8.67 1.18 -14.09
N GLY A 208 9.96 1.50 -14.02
CA GLY A 208 10.60 2.39 -15.00
C GLY A 208 10.81 1.77 -16.39
N ARG A 209 10.52 0.47 -16.58
CA ARG A 209 10.54 -0.17 -17.91
C ARG A 209 9.21 -0.09 -18.65
N CYS A 210 8.08 -0.21 -17.95
CA CYS A 210 6.75 -0.29 -18.59
C CYS A 210 5.70 0.65 -18.00
N GLY A 211 6.07 1.49 -17.03
CA GLY A 211 5.18 2.47 -16.39
C GLY A 211 4.12 1.90 -15.45
N ARG A 212 3.95 0.57 -15.41
CA ARG A 212 2.93 -0.11 -14.59
C ARG A 212 3.28 -0.06 -13.10
N ARG A 213 2.26 0.01 -12.27
CA ARG A 213 2.40 -0.07 -10.81
C ARG A 213 2.96 -1.43 -10.40
N MET A 214 3.91 -1.43 -9.46
CA MET A 214 4.54 -2.65 -8.96
C MET A 214 3.76 -3.22 -7.77
N SER A 215 3.67 -4.55 -7.71
CA SER A 215 3.13 -5.29 -6.56
C SER A 215 4.23 -5.54 -5.53
N ILE A 216 3.84 -5.87 -4.31
CA ILE A 216 4.78 -6.25 -3.24
C ILE A 216 4.73 -7.75 -3.04
N ARG A 217 5.90 -8.36 -2.92
CA ARG A 217 6.10 -9.74 -2.47
C ARG A 217 7.10 -9.72 -1.30
N TYR A 218 6.89 -10.59 -0.32
CA TYR A 218 7.86 -10.83 0.74
C TYR A 218 8.60 -12.13 0.41
N LEU A 219 9.93 -12.05 0.22
CA LEU A 219 10.73 -13.17 -0.30
C LEU A 219 11.22 -14.12 0.80
N LYS A 220 11.43 -13.62 2.03
CA LYS A 220 11.70 -14.36 3.29
C LYS A 220 11.63 -13.35 4.45
N GLY A 221 10.88 -13.66 5.50
CA GLY A 221 10.61 -12.71 6.60
C GLY A 221 9.93 -11.44 6.11
N ASP A 222 10.25 -10.33 6.73
CA ASP A 222 9.60 -9.02 6.52
C ASP A 222 10.25 -8.19 5.39
N ALA A 223 11.27 -8.72 4.69
CA ALA A 223 11.95 -7.97 3.64
C ALA A 223 11.07 -7.80 2.39
N PRO A 224 10.72 -6.56 1.99
CA PRO A 224 9.85 -6.32 0.85
C PRO A 224 10.60 -6.47 -0.47
N CYS A 225 9.89 -6.91 -1.50
CA CYS A 225 10.34 -6.93 -2.87
C CYS A 225 9.27 -6.35 -3.79
N TYR A 226 9.64 -5.31 -4.54
CA TYR A 226 8.78 -4.69 -5.52
C TYR A 226 8.87 -5.46 -6.83
N THR A 227 7.74 -6.00 -7.29
CA THR A 227 7.67 -6.84 -8.49
C THR A 227 6.70 -6.25 -9.50
N CYS A 228 7.18 -6.03 -10.73
CA CYS A 228 6.34 -5.69 -11.87
C CYS A 228 5.90 -6.99 -12.57
N ASN A 229 4.80 -7.57 -12.11
CA ASN A 229 4.27 -8.86 -12.59
C ASN A 229 2.85 -8.78 -13.18
N GLN A 230 2.31 -7.59 -13.46
CA GLN A 230 0.95 -7.48 -14.03
C GLN A 230 0.81 -8.21 -15.37
N LEU A 231 1.82 -8.16 -16.25
CA LEU A 231 1.79 -8.90 -17.51
C LEU A 231 1.67 -10.41 -17.26
N HIS A 232 2.41 -10.92 -16.28
CA HIS A 232 2.37 -12.31 -15.86
C HIS A 232 1.01 -12.70 -15.27
N GLN A 233 0.45 -11.87 -14.39
CA GLN A 233 -0.81 -12.15 -13.71
C GLN A 233 -2.03 -12.10 -14.62
N HIS A 234 -2.08 -11.16 -15.56
CA HIS A 234 -3.25 -10.95 -16.42
C HIS A 234 -3.16 -11.69 -17.76
N TRP A 235 -1.95 -11.93 -18.27
CA TRP A 235 -1.74 -12.38 -19.64
C TRP A 235 -0.74 -13.54 -19.75
N GLY A 236 -0.29 -14.13 -18.64
CA GLY A 236 0.63 -15.27 -18.63
C GLY A 236 2.06 -14.96 -19.13
N GLY A 237 2.40 -13.70 -19.38
CA GLY A 237 3.73 -13.31 -19.86
C GLY A 237 4.84 -13.38 -18.79
N PRO A 238 6.08 -13.02 -19.14
CA PRO A 238 7.18 -12.97 -18.18
C PRO A 238 7.00 -11.83 -17.16
N THR A 239 7.61 -11.98 -15.98
CA THR A 239 7.73 -10.89 -15.02
C THR A 239 8.70 -9.84 -15.56
N CYS A 240 8.28 -8.57 -15.61
CA CYS A 240 9.07 -7.49 -16.21
C CYS A 240 10.32 -7.17 -15.40
N GLN A 241 10.18 -6.94 -14.10
CA GLN A 241 11.31 -6.75 -13.19
C GLN A 241 10.91 -7.08 -11.75
N SER A 242 11.90 -7.46 -10.95
CA SER A 242 11.78 -7.71 -9.52
C SER A 242 12.97 -7.03 -8.82
N ILE A 243 12.67 -6.21 -7.82
CA ILE A 243 13.62 -5.31 -7.16
C ILE A 243 13.49 -5.48 -5.64
N PRO A 244 14.55 -5.90 -4.93
CA PRO A 244 14.57 -5.92 -3.47
C PRO A 244 14.36 -4.51 -2.90
N GLY A 245 13.46 -4.40 -1.93
CA GLY A 245 12.98 -3.11 -1.43
C GLY A 245 13.83 -2.49 -0.33
N ALA A 246 14.61 -3.27 0.44
CA ALA A 246 15.29 -2.76 1.64
C ALA A 246 16.19 -1.53 1.39
N ALA A 247 17.12 -1.63 0.43
CA ALA A 247 18.01 -0.51 0.09
C ALA A 247 17.26 0.65 -0.59
N VAL A 248 16.19 0.36 -1.34
CA VAL A 248 15.34 1.36 -1.99
C VAL A 248 14.58 2.17 -0.94
N ASP A 249 13.89 1.48 -0.02
CA ASP A 249 13.12 2.05 1.07
C ASP A 249 13.99 2.93 1.96
N GLN A 250 15.21 2.48 2.28
CA GLN A 250 16.18 3.29 3.04
C GLN A 250 16.59 4.57 2.31
N ARG A 251 16.89 4.50 1.00
CA ARG A 251 17.28 5.69 0.20
C ARG A 251 16.13 6.69 0.06
N VAL A 252 14.91 6.21 -0.16
CA VAL A 252 13.73 7.08 -0.25
C VAL A 252 13.40 7.70 1.11
N ALA A 253 13.49 6.93 2.20
CA ALA A 253 13.29 7.47 3.55
C ALA A 253 14.33 8.54 3.89
N ALA A 254 15.60 8.33 3.55
CA ALA A 254 16.65 9.32 3.75
C ALA A 254 16.35 10.62 2.97
N ALA A 255 15.97 10.53 1.69
CA ALA A 255 15.63 11.69 0.89
C ALA A 255 14.39 12.43 1.41
N LEU A 256 13.40 11.70 1.93
CA LEU A 256 12.23 12.29 2.59
C LEU A 256 12.63 13.10 3.83
N LEU A 257 13.48 12.55 4.69
CA LEU A 257 13.94 13.21 5.91
C LEU A 257 14.85 14.41 5.60
N GLU A 258 15.70 14.31 4.57
CA GLU A 258 16.55 15.40 4.10
C GLU A 258 15.71 16.58 3.56
N ALA A 259 14.65 16.29 2.80
CA ALA A 259 13.73 17.29 2.27
C ALA A 259 12.91 18.01 3.37
N LEU A 260 12.81 17.41 4.57
CA LEU A 260 12.12 17.96 5.72
C LEU A 260 13.06 18.56 6.77
N THR A 261 14.32 18.80 6.41
CA THR A 261 15.23 19.52 7.30
C THR A 261 14.73 20.97 7.51
N PRO A 262 14.92 21.55 8.71
CA PRO A 262 14.48 22.91 9.01
C PRO A 262 15.00 23.94 8.01
N ALA A 263 16.25 23.81 7.57
CA ALA A 263 16.84 24.69 6.57
C ALA A 263 16.09 24.66 5.22
N GLN A 264 15.65 23.48 4.77
CA GLN A 264 14.85 23.35 3.55
C GLN A 264 13.42 23.89 3.77
N LEU A 265 12.86 23.70 4.97
CA LEU A 265 11.56 24.24 5.34
C LEU A 265 11.55 25.77 5.40
N ASP A 266 12.61 26.40 5.91
CA ASP A 266 12.69 27.87 5.95
C ASP A 266 12.69 28.48 4.56
N ILE A 267 13.41 27.87 3.61
CA ILE A 267 13.37 28.28 2.20
C ILE A 267 11.96 28.09 1.61
N ALA A 268 11.32 26.96 1.89
CA ALA A 268 9.97 26.66 1.43
C ALA A 268 8.92 27.62 2.03
N LEU A 269 9.03 27.97 3.32
CA LEU A 269 8.13 28.88 4.00
C LEU A 269 8.31 30.32 3.52
N ALA A 270 9.55 30.78 3.30
CA ALA A 270 9.82 32.11 2.75
C ALA A 270 9.31 32.28 1.31
N THR A 271 9.45 31.24 0.48
CA THR A 271 8.87 31.24 -0.86
C THR A 271 7.34 31.23 -0.81
N PHE A 272 6.75 30.49 0.15
CA PHE A 272 5.30 30.49 0.37
C PHE A 272 4.78 31.87 0.78
N GLU A 273 5.46 32.59 1.68
CA GLU A 273 5.13 33.97 2.07
C GLU A 273 5.11 34.92 0.87
N THR A 274 6.07 34.75 -0.04
CA THR A 274 6.14 35.57 -1.27
C THR A 274 4.93 35.30 -2.15
N LEU A 275 4.55 34.02 -2.34
CA LEU A 275 3.37 33.62 -3.12
C LEU A 275 2.06 34.06 -2.45
N GLU A 276 1.93 33.92 -1.13
CA GLU A 276 0.80 34.43 -0.34
C GLU A 276 0.62 35.94 -0.53
N THR A 277 1.71 36.68 -0.50
CA THR A 277 1.69 38.14 -0.65
C THR A 277 1.28 38.52 -2.06
N GLN A 278 1.81 37.86 -3.08
CA GLN A 278 1.40 38.05 -4.48
C GLN A 278 -0.08 37.72 -4.70
N ALA A 279 -0.56 36.59 -4.16
CA ALA A 279 -1.96 36.19 -4.25
C ALA A 279 -2.89 37.22 -3.58
N ARG A 280 -2.52 37.71 -2.39
CA ARG A 280 -3.27 38.78 -1.69
C ARG A 280 -3.31 40.07 -2.50
N HIS A 281 -2.21 40.48 -3.12
CA HIS A 281 -2.18 41.69 -3.96
C HIS A 281 -3.10 41.55 -5.19
N ILE A 282 -3.08 40.39 -5.84
CA ILE A 282 -3.97 40.10 -6.98
C ILE A 282 -5.43 40.11 -6.53
N ASP A 283 -5.76 39.44 -5.43
CA ASP A 283 -7.13 39.39 -4.89
C ASP A 283 -7.65 40.80 -4.53
N GLN A 284 -6.86 41.59 -3.81
CA GLN A 284 -7.20 42.98 -3.50
C GLN A 284 -7.42 43.83 -4.75
N GLN A 285 -6.64 43.61 -5.81
CA GLN A 285 -6.81 44.31 -7.07
C GLN A 285 -8.12 43.93 -7.77
N TRP A 286 -8.51 42.65 -7.72
CA TRP A 286 -9.80 42.18 -8.22
C TRP A 286 -10.98 42.73 -7.43
N GLN A 287 -10.90 42.72 -6.10
CA GLN A 287 -11.93 43.29 -5.23
C GLN A 287 -12.14 44.78 -5.52
N ARG A 288 -11.07 45.57 -5.63
CA ARG A 288 -11.15 46.99 -6.01
C ARG A 288 -11.77 47.20 -7.39
N ARG A 289 -11.50 46.31 -8.36
CA ARG A 289 -12.09 46.37 -9.71
C ARG A 289 -13.59 46.10 -9.67
N LEU A 290 -14.03 45.11 -8.89
CA LEU A 290 -15.44 44.79 -8.66
C LEU A 290 -16.18 45.93 -7.94
N GLU A 291 -15.59 46.48 -6.88
CA GLU A 291 -16.14 47.64 -6.15
C GLU A 291 -16.36 48.82 -7.09
N ARG A 292 -15.37 49.15 -7.93
CA ARG A 292 -15.49 50.21 -8.92
C ARG A 292 -16.64 49.94 -9.90
N ALA A 293 -16.72 48.73 -10.46
CA ALA A 293 -17.78 48.38 -11.41
C ALA A 293 -19.19 48.45 -10.76
N ARG A 294 -19.33 47.95 -9.53
CA ARG A 294 -20.57 48.04 -8.74
C ARG A 294 -20.95 49.48 -8.44
N TYR A 295 -19.97 50.32 -8.10
CA TYR A 295 -20.20 51.75 -7.89
C TYR A 295 -20.67 52.45 -9.17
N GLU A 296 -20.04 52.17 -10.32
CA GLU A 296 -20.44 52.72 -11.62
C GLU A 296 -21.86 52.29 -12.01
N ALA A 297 -22.24 51.02 -11.77
CA ALA A 297 -23.60 50.52 -11.97
C ALA A 297 -24.62 51.21 -11.05
N MET A 298 -24.28 51.42 -9.78
CA MET A 298 -25.11 52.16 -8.83
C MET A 298 -25.29 53.63 -9.26
N LEU A 299 -24.24 54.28 -9.76
CA LEU A 299 -24.31 55.65 -10.26
C LEU A 299 -25.21 55.77 -11.50
N ALA A 300 -25.07 54.84 -12.45
CA ALA A 300 -25.94 54.75 -13.63
C ALA A 300 -27.42 54.54 -13.24
N GLN A 301 -27.68 53.67 -12.26
CA GLN A 301 -29.02 53.47 -11.70
C GLN A 301 -29.60 54.75 -11.11
N ARG A 302 -28.82 55.51 -10.33
CA ARG A 302 -29.28 56.79 -9.74
C ARG A 302 -29.62 57.80 -10.82
N ARG A 303 -28.82 57.90 -11.89
CA ARG A 303 -29.08 58.78 -13.03
C ARG A 303 -30.36 58.41 -13.76
N TYR A 304 -30.57 57.13 -14.03
CA TYR A 304 -31.81 56.63 -14.63
C TYR A 304 -33.04 56.95 -13.78
N ARG A 305 -32.98 56.70 -12.47
CA ARG A 305 -34.09 56.98 -11.54
C ARG A 305 -34.42 58.46 -11.37
N ALA A 306 -33.45 59.34 -11.62
CA ALA A 306 -33.63 60.79 -11.48
C ALA A 306 -34.17 61.47 -12.75
N VAL A 307 -34.27 60.75 -13.88
CA VAL A 307 -34.75 61.33 -15.14
C VAL A 307 -36.27 61.47 -15.12
N ASP A 308 -36.78 62.55 -15.70
CA ASP A 308 -38.22 62.74 -15.90
C ASP A 308 -38.76 61.71 -16.92
N PRO A 309 -39.85 60.99 -16.62
CA PRO A 309 -40.48 60.04 -17.56
C PRO A 309 -40.88 60.64 -18.91
N ASP A 310 -41.12 61.96 -18.99
CA ASP A 310 -41.49 62.64 -20.24
C ASP A 310 -40.29 62.76 -21.21
N HIS A 311 -39.05 62.68 -20.71
CA HIS A 311 -37.82 62.66 -21.51
C HIS A 311 -37.46 61.25 -21.99
N ARG A 312 -38.38 60.60 -22.73
CA ARG A 312 -38.31 59.18 -23.13
C ARG A 312 -37.00 58.75 -23.80
N LEU A 313 -36.40 59.60 -24.64
CA LEU A 313 -35.15 59.27 -25.33
C LEU A 313 -33.95 59.23 -24.36
N VAL A 314 -33.90 60.18 -23.41
CA VAL A 314 -32.86 60.24 -22.38
C VAL A 314 -33.00 59.08 -21.40
N ALA A 315 -34.23 58.75 -21.00
CA ALA A 315 -34.51 57.59 -20.15
C ALA A 315 -34.06 56.27 -20.79
N ARG A 316 -34.32 56.07 -22.08
CA ARG A 316 -33.89 54.88 -22.83
C ARG A 316 -32.36 54.76 -22.90
N ASN A 317 -31.65 55.87 -23.12
CA ASN A 317 -30.18 55.86 -23.16
C ASN A 317 -29.58 55.58 -21.77
N LEU A 318 -30.16 56.14 -20.70
CA LEU A 318 -29.71 55.88 -19.32
C LEU A 318 -30.03 54.44 -18.87
N GLU A 319 -31.14 53.86 -19.33
CA GLU A 319 -31.47 52.45 -19.12
C GLU A 319 -30.46 51.54 -19.82
N GLN A 320 -30.10 51.85 -21.07
CA GLN A 320 -29.06 51.11 -21.81
C GLN A 320 -27.69 51.20 -21.12
N ASP A 321 -27.29 52.38 -20.66
CA ASP A 321 -26.04 52.55 -19.89
C ASP A 321 -26.09 51.74 -18.58
N TRP A 322 -27.20 51.79 -17.83
CA TRP A 322 -27.35 51.01 -16.61
C TRP A 322 -27.27 49.49 -16.87
N ASN A 323 -27.98 48.99 -17.89
CA ASN A 323 -27.92 47.59 -18.29
C ASN A 323 -26.51 47.17 -18.72
N ALA A 324 -25.78 48.02 -19.45
CA ALA A 324 -24.40 47.75 -19.82
C ALA A 324 -23.47 47.69 -18.61
N ARG A 325 -23.65 48.56 -17.60
CA ARG A 325 -22.88 48.51 -16.35
C ARG A 325 -23.21 47.27 -15.50
N LEU A 326 -24.47 46.84 -15.47
CA LEU A 326 -24.86 45.59 -14.80
C LEU A 326 -24.24 44.36 -15.48
N ALA A 327 -24.26 44.32 -16.82
CA ALA A 327 -23.60 43.25 -17.56
C ALA A 327 -22.08 43.21 -17.32
N ALA A 328 -21.44 44.37 -17.21
CA ALA A 328 -20.01 44.45 -16.88
C ALA A 328 -19.71 43.95 -15.45
N VAL A 329 -20.59 44.20 -14.48
CA VAL A 329 -20.46 43.65 -13.12
C VAL A 329 -20.59 42.12 -13.15
N ASP A 330 -21.64 41.59 -13.79
CA ASP A 330 -21.86 40.15 -13.91
C ASP A 330 -20.69 39.45 -14.60
N GLN A 331 -20.17 40.03 -15.69
CA GLN A 331 -18.98 39.51 -16.37
C GLN A 331 -17.75 39.48 -15.44
N LEU A 332 -17.50 40.55 -14.68
CA LEU A 332 -16.36 40.60 -13.75
C LEU A 332 -16.53 39.63 -12.58
N GLU A 333 -17.75 39.41 -12.09
CA GLU A 333 -18.05 38.43 -11.05
C GLU A 333 -17.82 37.01 -11.56
N GLN A 334 -18.20 36.72 -12.81
CA GLN A 334 -17.92 35.45 -13.47
C GLN A 334 -16.42 35.24 -13.71
N GLU A 335 -15.69 36.26 -14.17
CA GLU A 335 -14.23 36.21 -14.34
C GLU A 335 -13.53 35.97 -12.99
N TYR A 336 -13.93 36.68 -11.94
CA TYR A 336 -13.38 36.50 -10.60
C TYR A 336 -13.71 35.12 -10.02
N ALA A 337 -14.94 34.62 -10.22
CA ALA A 337 -15.34 33.28 -9.80
C ALA A 337 -14.65 32.16 -10.60
N ALA A 338 -14.23 32.44 -11.84
CA ALA A 338 -13.48 31.53 -12.69
C ALA A 338 -11.98 31.50 -12.38
N LEU A 339 -11.45 32.48 -11.63
CA LEU A 339 -10.07 32.41 -11.16
C LEU A 339 -9.91 31.17 -10.28
N PRO A 340 -8.85 30.37 -10.49
CA PRO A 340 -8.56 29.29 -9.57
C PRO A 340 -8.38 29.90 -8.19
N THR A 341 -9.26 29.55 -7.25
CA THR A 341 -9.08 29.89 -5.85
C THR A 341 -7.76 29.30 -5.40
N GLN A 342 -6.71 30.11 -5.40
CA GLN A 342 -5.50 29.81 -4.66
C GLN A 342 -5.88 30.00 -3.21
N ALA A 343 -6.52 28.98 -2.63
CA ALA A 343 -6.80 28.87 -1.21
C ALA A 343 -5.47 28.65 -0.49
N ILE A 344 -4.61 29.67 -0.52
CA ILE A 344 -3.44 29.73 0.32
C ILE A 344 -3.96 30.25 1.65
N LEU A 345 -4.40 29.33 2.50
CA LEU A 345 -4.74 29.65 3.88
C LEU A 345 -3.46 30.22 4.52
N PRO A 346 -3.49 31.45 5.03
CA PRO A 346 -2.31 32.05 5.62
C PRO A 346 -1.91 31.23 6.84
N LEU A 347 -0.69 30.69 6.81
CA LEU A 347 -0.13 30.01 7.98
C LEU A 347 0.25 31.06 9.02
N SER A 348 -0.34 30.97 10.21
CA SER A 348 0.06 31.80 11.35
C SER A 348 1.50 31.51 11.78
N ASP A 349 2.14 32.48 12.43
CA ASP A 349 3.49 32.28 12.98
C ASP A 349 3.56 31.12 13.98
N GLN A 350 2.46 30.90 14.72
CA GLN A 350 2.33 29.76 15.62
C GLN A 350 2.30 28.43 14.86
N GLU A 351 1.57 28.34 13.75
CA GLU A 351 1.54 27.14 12.90
C GLU A 351 2.90 26.89 12.25
N ARG A 352 3.58 27.94 11.78
CA ARG A 352 4.92 27.85 11.20
C ARG A 352 5.93 27.34 12.22
N ALA A 353 5.92 27.89 13.44
CA ALA A 353 6.76 27.40 14.54
C ALA A 353 6.46 25.94 14.88
N ARG A 354 5.18 25.54 14.87
CA ARG A 354 4.77 24.15 15.09
C ARG A 354 5.24 23.21 13.99
N ILE A 355 5.18 23.63 12.72
CA ILE A 355 5.69 22.86 11.58
C ILE A 355 7.20 22.63 11.74
N ARG A 356 7.97 23.66 12.11
CA ARG A 356 9.41 23.54 12.37
C ARG A 356 9.72 22.53 13.48
N ALA A 357 9.07 22.68 14.63
CA ALA A 357 9.26 21.76 15.75
C ALA A 357 8.92 20.30 15.37
N LEU A 358 7.84 20.09 14.63
CA LEU A 358 7.46 18.76 14.13
C LEU A 358 8.49 18.19 13.15
N ALA A 359 9.10 19.03 12.32
CA ALA A 359 10.11 18.61 11.37
C ALA A 359 11.42 18.21 12.07
N ASP A 360 11.81 18.92 13.12
CA ASP A 360 12.96 18.57 13.98
C ASP A 360 12.77 17.22 14.67
N ASP A 361 11.56 16.95 15.18
CA ASP A 361 11.24 15.70 15.87
C ASP A 361 11.04 14.51 14.91
N LEU A 362 10.75 14.78 13.63
CA LEU A 362 10.33 13.76 12.68
C LEU A 362 11.37 12.64 12.47
N PRO A 363 12.68 12.89 12.31
CA PRO A 363 13.68 11.82 12.20
C PRO A 363 13.66 10.87 13.40
N THR A 364 13.52 11.41 14.62
CA THR A 364 13.45 10.64 15.86
C THR A 364 12.17 9.80 15.90
N LEU A 365 11.02 10.41 15.61
CA LEU A 365 9.74 9.71 15.54
C LEU A 365 9.71 8.65 14.43
N TRP A 366 10.35 8.92 13.29
CA TRP A 366 10.43 7.99 12.17
C TRP A 366 11.20 6.73 12.55
N GLN A 367 12.27 6.86 13.34
CA GLN A 367 13.09 5.72 13.79
C GLN A 367 12.49 5.01 15.01
N ALA A 368 11.59 5.65 15.76
CA ALA A 368 10.99 5.07 16.97
C ALA A 368 10.26 3.73 16.70
N PRO A 369 10.43 2.70 17.55
CA PRO A 369 9.75 1.42 17.39
C PRO A 369 8.24 1.50 17.59
N THR A 370 7.76 2.52 18.31
CA THR A 370 6.34 2.81 18.55
C THR A 370 5.62 3.38 17.33
N THR A 371 6.37 3.92 16.36
CA THR A 371 5.81 4.41 15.10
C THR A 371 5.49 3.22 14.21
N SER A 372 4.21 3.08 13.82
CA SER A 372 3.77 1.99 12.95
C SER A 372 4.22 2.21 11.50
N TRP A 373 4.33 1.13 10.73
CA TRP A 373 4.62 1.26 9.29
C TRP A 373 3.49 1.97 8.55
N GLY A 374 2.24 1.82 9.01
CA GLY A 374 1.12 2.59 8.51
C GLY A 374 1.36 4.10 8.60
N LYS A 375 1.77 4.60 9.78
CA LYS A 375 2.08 6.02 9.98
C LYS A 375 3.23 6.52 9.09
N ARG A 376 4.32 5.75 8.97
CA ARG A 376 5.44 6.08 8.07
C ARG A 376 4.99 6.25 6.62
N LYS A 377 4.14 5.35 6.13
CA LYS A 377 3.59 5.41 4.77
C LYS A 377 2.64 6.58 4.56
N GLN A 378 1.85 6.94 5.57
CA GLN A 378 0.97 8.11 5.50
C GLN A 378 1.81 9.37 5.30
N VAL A 379 2.82 9.59 6.15
CA VAL A 379 3.75 10.72 6.01
C VAL A 379 4.42 10.73 4.64
N LEU A 380 4.94 9.58 4.21
CA LEU A 380 5.59 9.45 2.91
C LEU A 380 4.66 9.84 1.74
N ARG A 381 3.39 9.41 1.78
CA ARG A 381 2.39 9.69 0.73
C ARG A 381 1.86 11.13 0.74
N LEU A 382 2.09 11.90 1.81
CA LEU A 382 1.79 13.33 1.85
C LEU A 382 2.76 14.13 0.99
N LEU A 383 4.02 13.67 0.84
CA LEU A 383 5.08 14.42 0.19
C LEU A 383 5.52 13.80 -1.13
N ILE A 384 5.47 12.47 -1.24
CA ILE A 384 5.84 11.73 -2.43
C ILE A 384 4.57 11.29 -3.18
N LYS A 385 4.52 11.65 -4.46
CA LYS A 385 3.45 11.26 -5.38
C LYS A 385 3.63 9.83 -5.85
N ASP A 386 4.79 9.53 -6.44
CA ASP A 386 5.19 8.19 -6.83
C ASP A 386 6.71 8.02 -6.89
N VAL A 387 7.16 6.76 -6.92
CA VAL A 387 8.57 6.39 -7.05
C VAL A 387 8.72 5.44 -8.23
N THR A 388 9.52 5.80 -9.21
CA THR A 388 9.84 4.96 -10.36
C THR A 388 11.14 4.20 -10.12
N LEU A 389 11.09 2.88 -10.27
CA LEU A 389 12.24 2.01 -10.07
C LEU A 389 12.67 1.37 -11.38
N THR A 390 13.96 1.47 -11.70
CA THR A 390 14.56 0.83 -12.87
C THR A 390 15.72 -0.05 -12.44
N ARG A 391 15.63 -1.34 -12.76
CA ARG A 391 16.74 -2.27 -12.56
C ARG A 391 17.75 -2.16 -13.69
N GLU A 392 18.94 -1.66 -13.35
CA GLU A 392 20.13 -1.59 -14.20
C GLU A 392 21.06 -2.78 -13.91
N LEU A 393 22.24 -2.83 -14.55
CA LEU A 393 23.18 -3.95 -14.45
C LEU A 393 23.76 -4.05 -13.03
N ASP A 394 24.35 -2.96 -12.54
CA ASP A 394 25.09 -2.84 -11.27
C ASP A 394 24.30 -2.14 -10.15
N ARG A 395 23.28 -1.35 -10.50
CA ARG A 395 22.52 -0.53 -9.57
C ARG A 395 21.00 -0.58 -9.80
N ILE A 396 20.27 0.00 -8.87
CA ILE A 396 18.85 0.29 -8.97
C ILE A 396 18.72 1.81 -9.06
N ARG A 397 18.18 2.31 -10.17
CA ARG A 397 17.82 3.73 -10.31
C ARG A 397 16.46 3.97 -9.67
N ILE A 398 16.40 5.00 -8.84
CA ILE A 398 15.23 5.40 -8.06
C ILE A 398 14.90 6.84 -8.46
N GLU A 399 13.71 7.08 -8.99
CA GLU A 399 13.25 8.41 -9.35
C GLU A 399 12.02 8.75 -8.50
N ILE A 400 12.18 9.71 -7.61
CA ILE A 400 11.12 10.20 -6.73
C ILE A 400 10.44 11.37 -7.44
N ARG A 401 9.12 11.29 -7.59
CA ARG A 401 8.29 12.42 -7.98
C ARG A 401 7.53 12.92 -6.76
N TRP A 402 7.81 14.15 -6.37
CA TRP A 402 7.17 14.81 -5.24
C TRP A 402 5.75 15.26 -5.59
N GLN A 403 4.92 15.56 -4.60
CA GLN A 403 3.58 16.15 -4.84
C GLN A 403 3.66 17.49 -5.57
N THR A 404 4.77 18.23 -5.41
CA THR A 404 5.11 19.45 -6.15
C THR A 404 5.50 19.19 -7.60
N HIS A 405 5.48 17.93 -8.06
CA HIS A 405 5.97 17.50 -9.38
C HIS A 405 7.48 17.65 -9.61
N ALA A 406 8.24 18.16 -8.63
CA ALA A 406 9.69 18.06 -8.66
C ALA A 406 10.14 16.60 -8.73
N CYS A 407 11.30 16.37 -9.33
CA CYS A 407 11.89 15.03 -9.50
C CYS A 407 13.26 14.96 -8.85
N THR A 408 13.52 13.92 -8.08
CA THR A 408 14.82 13.61 -7.48
C THR A 408 15.27 12.24 -7.92
N THR A 409 16.50 12.14 -8.43
CA THR A 409 17.09 10.88 -8.89
C THR A 409 18.12 10.39 -7.89
N LEU A 410 17.97 9.15 -7.44
CA LEU A 410 18.85 8.46 -6.50
C LEU A 410 19.28 7.11 -7.09
N THR A 411 20.31 6.53 -6.50
CA THR A 411 20.74 5.16 -6.83
C THR A 411 20.90 4.32 -5.56
N ALA A 412 20.60 3.03 -5.69
CA ALA A 412 20.86 2.03 -4.65
C ALA A 412 21.70 0.88 -5.23
N PRO A 413 22.60 0.30 -4.43
CA PRO A 413 23.39 -0.86 -4.87
C PRO A 413 22.46 -2.05 -5.11
N ARG A 414 22.76 -2.84 -6.13
CA ARG A 414 22.07 -4.09 -6.35
C ARG A 414 22.60 -5.14 -5.35
N PRO A 415 21.72 -5.84 -4.62
CA PRO A 415 22.17 -6.98 -3.80
C PRO A 415 22.85 -8.01 -4.70
N GLN A 416 23.97 -8.56 -4.25
CA GLN A 416 24.64 -9.64 -4.97
C GLN A 416 23.65 -10.78 -5.24
N PRO A 417 23.72 -11.45 -6.40
CA PRO A 417 22.92 -12.64 -6.66
C PRO A 417 23.07 -13.66 -5.53
N SER A 418 22.00 -14.38 -5.20
CA SER A 418 22.00 -15.34 -4.09
C SER A 418 23.10 -16.41 -4.21
N TYR A 419 23.42 -16.83 -5.44
CA TYR A 419 24.50 -17.80 -5.66
C TYR A 419 25.88 -17.25 -5.33
N GLU A 420 26.12 -15.94 -5.46
CA GLU A 420 27.38 -15.29 -5.06
C GLU A 420 27.43 -15.11 -3.55
N GLN A 421 26.33 -14.65 -2.94
CA GLN A 421 26.20 -14.50 -1.49
C GLN A 421 26.43 -15.82 -0.76
N TRP A 422 25.94 -16.93 -1.31
CA TRP A 422 26.05 -18.25 -0.70
C TRP A 422 27.28 -19.03 -1.17
N ARG A 423 28.13 -18.43 -2.01
CA ARG A 423 29.34 -19.08 -2.49
C ARG A 423 30.31 -19.24 -1.33
N THR A 424 30.74 -20.48 -1.09
CA THR A 424 31.79 -20.75 -0.10
C THR A 424 33.05 -19.96 -0.46
N PRO A 425 33.64 -19.20 0.49
CA PRO A 425 34.84 -18.43 0.22
C PRO A 425 35.99 -19.30 -0.31
N PRO A 426 36.80 -18.81 -1.27
CA PRO A 426 37.96 -19.55 -1.79
C PRO A 426 38.92 -20.04 -0.70
N ALA A 427 39.11 -19.25 0.36
CA ALA A 427 39.95 -19.61 1.49
C ALA A 427 39.47 -20.88 2.23
N VAL A 428 38.15 -21.03 2.41
CA VAL A 428 37.55 -22.23 3.02
C VAL A 428 37.75 -23.45 2.13
N ILE A 429 37.60 -23.27 0.81
CA ILE A 429 37.82 -24.35 -0.16
C ILE A 429 39.29 -24.81 -0.14
N ALA A 430 40.24 -23.87 -0.03
CA ALA A 430 41.66 -24.19 0.11
C ALA A 430 41.95 -24.99 1.38
N ARG A 431 41.36 -24.63 2.53
CA ARG A 431 41.50 -25.37 3.79
C ARG A 431 40.91 -26.77 3.72
N ILE A 432 39.71 -26.90 3.14
CA ILE A 432 39.10 -28.22 2.90
C ILE A 432 40.02 -29.07 2.01
N ARG A 433 40.66 -28.48 1.00
CA ARG A 433 41.60 -29.21 0.12
C ARG A 433 42.84 -29.71 0.86
N GLU A 434 43.40 -28.89 1.74
CA GLU A 434 44.56 -29.25 2.57
C GLU A 434 44.23 -30.40 3.55
N TRP A 435 43.09 -30.31 4.25
CA TRP A 435 42.70 -31.29 5.26
C TRP A 435 42.10 -32.57 4.69
N ALA A 436 41.52 -32.51 3.50
CA ALA A 436 40.85 -33.64 2.86
C ALA A 436 41.71 -34.90 2.75
N ALA A 437 43.04 -34.76 2.70
CA ALA A 437 43.96 -35.89 2.67
C ALA A 437 44.00 -36.67 3.99
N ARG A 438 43.87 -36.00 5.14
CA ARG A 438 44.16 -36.59 6.47
C ARG A 438 43.00 -36.56 7.46
N GLN A 439 41.92 -35.84 7.15
CA GLN A 439 40.78 -35.65 8.05
C GLN A 439 39.47 -36.12 7.42
N THR A 440 38.53 -36.53 8.26
CA THR A 440 37.15 -36.86 7.88
C THR A 440 36.34 -35.61 7.59
N ASP A 441 35.23 -35.76 6.85
CA ASP A 441 34.29 -34.65 6.61
C ASP A 441 33.72 -34.06 7.92
N ALA A 442 33.61 -34.87 8.98
CA ALA A 442 33.12 -34.42 10.29
C ALA A 442 34.18 -33.61 11.05
N GLU A 443 35.43 -34.06 11.06
CA GLU A 443 36.56 -33.32 11.66
C GLU A 443 36.80 -32.00 10.93
N MET A 444 36.77 -32.00 9.59
CA MET A 444 36.86 -30.77 8.80
C MET A 444 35.71 -29.80 9.11
N ALA A 445 34.48 -30.30 9.27
CA ALA A 445 33.35 -29.44 9.65
C ALA A 445 33.53 -28.82 11.04
N ALA A 446 33.99 -29.62 12.02
CA ALA A 446 34.28 -29.14 13.37
C ALA A 446 35.42 -28.10 13.37
N ALA A 447 36.50 -28.34 12.62
CA ALA A 447 37.62 -27.41 12.50
C ALA A 447 37.20 -26.08 11.86
N LEU A 448 36.38 -26.11 10.81
CA LEU A 448 35.85 -24.89 10.19
C LEU A 448 34.98 -24.09 11.16
N ASN A 449 34.09 -24.76 11.90
CA ASN A 449 33.24 -24.11 12.90
C ASN A 449 34.07 -23.51 14.04
N THR A 450 35.12 -24.22 14.50
CA THR A 450 36.02 -23.76 15.57
C THR A 450 36.80 -22.52 15.14
N GLN A 451 37.18 -22.43 13.87
CA GLN A 451 37.84 -21.26 13.29
C GLN A 451 36.86 -20.11 12.94
N GLY A 452 35.57 -20.24 13.27
CA GLY A 452 34.56 -19.21 13.03
C GLY A 452 34.09 -19.08 11.58
N TRP A 453 34.48 -20.00 10.68
CA TRP A 453 33.99 -19.99 9.31
C TRP A 453 32.51 -20.37 9.25
N LYS A 454 31.75 -19.66 8.41
CA LYS A 454 30.33 -19.93 8.17
C LYS A 454 30.07 -20.42 6.74
N PRO A 455 29.23 -21.44 6.53
CA PRO A 455 28.74 -21.81 5.20
C PRO A 455 27.79 -20.73 4.65
N GLY A 456 27.69 -20.62 3.32
CA GLY A 456 26.91 -19.57 2.69
C GLY A 456 25.41 -19.51 3.05
N HIS A 457 24.73 -20.65 3.25
CA HIS A 457 23.29 -20.71 3.55
C HIS A 457 23.00 -21.31 4.96
N SER A 458 23.88 -21.13 5.94
CA SER A 458 23.60 -21.63 7.31
C SER A 458 24.61 -21.16 8.34
N ASP A 459 24.30 -21.32 9.62
CA ASP A 459 25.19 -20.91 10.71
C ASP A 459 26.37 -21.87 10.97
N THR A 460 26.26 -23.15 10.60
CA THR A 460 27.28 -24.17 10.92
C THR A 460 27.58 -25.14 9.78
N PHE A 461 28.87 -25.50 9.63
CA PHE A 461 29.31 -26.59 8.76
C PHE A 461 28.89 -27.94 9.36
N THR A 462 28.39 -28.82 8.49
CA THR A 462 28.10 -30.23 8.80
C THR A 462 28.93 -31.12 7.89
N ALA A 463 29.17 -32.37 8.30
CA ALA A 463 29.88 -33.35 7.48
C ALA A 463 29.25 -33.51 6.08
N HIS A 464 27.93 -33.39 5.98
CA HIS A 464 27.23 -33.42 4.69
C HIS A 464 27.59 -32.23 3.79
N LYS A 465 27.66 -31.00 4.35
CA LYS A 465 28.01 -29.79 3.61
C LYS A 465 29.46 -29.84 3.12
N VAL A 466 30.39 -30.25 3.97
CA VAL A 466 31.81 -30.41 3.59
C VAL A 466 31.96 -31.45 2.48
N ARG A 467 31.26 -32.59 2.58
CA ARG A 467 31.22 -33.60 1.52
C ARG A 467 30.68 -33.06 0.20
N TRP A 468 29.61 -32.25 0.25
CA TRP A 468 29.05 -31.63 -0.94
C TRP A 468 30.03 -30.64 -1.58
N ILE A 469 30.67 -29.78 -0.78
CA ILE A 469 31.71 -28.85 -1.26
C ILE A 469 32.85 -29.62 -1.92
N ARG A 470 33.36 -30.68 -1.26
CA ARG A 470 34.41 -31.53 -1.83
C ARG A 470 34.01 -32.11 -3.19
N ARG A 471 32.79 -32.62 -3.32
CA ARG A 471 32.27 -33.15 -4.60
C ARG A 471 32.16 -32.06 -5.67
N ALA A 472 31.60 -30.90 -5.33
CA ALA A 472 31.44 -29.78 -6.25
C ALA A 472 32.77 -29.22 -6.77
N TYR A 473 33.84 -29.29 -5.96
CA TYR A 473 35.18 -28.81 -6.30
C TYR A 473 36.19 -29.93 -6.63
N GLY A 474 35.74 -31.16 -6.84
CA GLY A 474 36.60 -32.29 -7.25
C GLY A 474 37.66 -32.70 -6.25
N ILE A 475 37.44 -32.48 -4.94
CA ILE A 475 38.40 -32.80 -3.88
C ILE A 475 38.18 -34.24 -3.40
N THR A 476 39.15 -35.12 -3.61
CA THR A 476 39.11 -36.54 -3.17
C THR A 476 39.27 -36.66 -1.65
N SER A 477 38.59 -37.62 -1.01
CA SER A 477 38.73 -37.85 0.45
C SER A 477 39.84 -38.85 0.69
N GLY A 478 40.81 -38.49 1.51
CA GLY A 478 41.78 -39.44 2.05
C GLY A 478 41.23 -40.25 3.24
N CYS A 479 40.10 -39.83 3.82
CA CYS A 479 39.47 -40.50 4.96
C CYS A 479 38.01 -40.87 4.69
N PRO A 480 37.71 -41.70 3.67
CA PRO A 480 36.33 -42.08 3.36
C PRO A 480 35.71 -42.95 4.46
N LEU A 481 34.40 -42.80 4.66
CA LEU A 481 33.63 -43.65 5.58
C LEU A 481 33.43 -45.06 5.02
N LYS A 482 33.29 -45.18 3.70
CA LYS A 482 33.14 -46.45 2.97
C LYS A 482 34.51 -46.94 2.50
N THR A 483 34.75 -48.24 2.62
CA THR A 483 36.03 -48.89 2.25
C THR A 483 36.25 -48.95 0.74
N ASP A 484 35.15 -49.06 -0.02
CA ASP A 484 35.05 -49.04 -1.48
C ASP A 484 35.52 -47.72 -2.11
N ALA A 485 35.56 -46.63 -1.32
CA ALA A 485 36.10 -45.34 -1.76
C ALA A 485 37.60 -45.16 -1.45
N CYS A 486 38.29 -46.20 -0.98
CA CYS A 486 39.72 -46.20 -0.67
C CYS A 486 40.40 -47.40 -1.35
N PRO A 487 40.93 -47.25 -2.58
CA PRO A 487 41.49 -48.37 -3.36
C PRO A 487 42.67 -49.08 -2.68
N THR A 488 43.50 -48.33 -1.96
CA THR A 488 44.65 -48.86 -1.20
C THR A 488 44.22 -49.54 0.10
N GLY A 489 42.99 -49.27 0.57
CA GLY A 489 42.49 -49.72 1.86
C GLY A 489 43.17 -49.06 3.07
N GLN A 490 44.03 -48.05 2.87
CA GLN A 490 44.63 -47.23 3.93
C GLN A 490 44.14 -45.78 3.81
N ARG A 491 43.53 -45.27 4.87
CA ARG A 491 43.14 -43.87 5.00
C ARG A 491 44.34 -42.99 5.27
N GLY A 492 44.25 -41.72 4.89
CA GLY A 492 45.30 -40.74 5.13
C GLY A 492 45.46 -40.30 6.60
N ASP A 493 44.58 -40.75 7.50
CA ASP A 493 44.78 -40.71 8.96
C ASP A 493 45.57 -41.91 9.50
N GLY A 494 46.07 -42.78 8.62
CA GLY A 494 46.86 -43.97 8.96
C GLY A 494 46.04 -45.21 9.30
N ARG A 495 44.70 -45.16 9.25
CA ARG A 495 43.84 -46.33 9.55
C ARG A 495 43.66 -47.25 8.36
N TYR A 496 43.62 -48.54 8.62
CA TYR A 496 43.46 -49.58 7.59
C TYR A 496 42.04 -50.13 7.58
N SER A 497 41.51 -50.46 6.40
CA SER A 497 40.28 -51.23 6.27
C SER A 497 40.48 -52.63 6.82
N THR A 498 39.42 -53.30 7.26
CA THR A 498 39.51 -54.67 7.79
C THR A 498 40.17 -55.63 6.79
N GLN A 499 39.94 -55.44 5.48
CA GLN A 499 40.58 -56.24 4.42
C GLN A 499 42.06 -55.90 4.24
N ALA A 500 42.44 -54.63 4.25
CA ALA A 500 43.84 -54.23 4.12
C ALA A 500 44.65 -54.66 5.36
N ALA A 501 44.09 -54.50 6.56
CA ALA A 501 44.67 -54.99 7.80
C ALA A 501 44.83 -56.52 7.82
N ALA A 502 43.84 -57.27 7.31
CA ALA A 502 43.89 -58.73 7.21
C ALA A 502 45.05 -59.19 6.32
N ARG A 503 45.21 -58.57 5.15
CA ARG A 503 46.32 -58.84 4.23
C ARG A 503 47.66 -58.48 4.86
N LEU A 504 47.73 -57.33 5.52
CA LEU A 504 48.97 -56.82 6.12
C LEU A 504 49.44 -57.67 7.31
N LEU A 505 48.52 -58.23 8.10
CA LEU A 505 48.84 -59.07 9.26
C LEU A 505 48.81 -60.58 8.96
N ASN A 506 48.53 -60.98 7.71
CA ASN A 506 48.34 -62.36 7.27
C ASN A 506 47.33 -63.16 8.12
N VAL A 507 46.19 -62.55 8.45
CA VAL A 507 45.11 -63.17 9.25
C VAL A 507 43.77 -63.06 8.55
N HIS A 508 42.84 -63.96 8.87
CA HIS A 508 41.49 -63.89 8.30
C HIS A 508 40.69 -62.70 8.87
N VAL A 509 39.85 -62.08 8.04
CA VAL A 509 39.01 -60.91 8.39
C VAL A 509 38.12 -61.17 9.61
N SER A 510 37.64 -62.41 9.78
CA SER A 510 36.82 -62.80 10.95
C SER A 510 37.61 -62.72 12.26
N THR A 511 38.91 -63.00 12.25
CA THR A 511 39.81 -62.91 13.41
C THR A 511 40.01 -61.45 13.83
N LEU A 512 40.28 -60.55 12.88
CA LEU A 512 40.35 -59.11 13.15
C LEU A 512 39.04 -58.55 13.69
N ASN A 513 37.91 -59.02 13.17
CA ASN A 513 36.59 -58.60 13.67
C ASN A 513 36.34 -59.07 15.11
N LYS A 514 36.82 -60.24 15.50
CA LYS A 514 36.80 -60.73 16.89
C LYS A 514 37.68 -59.86 17.78
N TRP A 515 38.92 -59.56 17.36
CA TRP A 515 39.83 -58.69 18.13
C TRP A 515 39.27 -57.29 18.34
N CYS A 516 38.70 -56.67 17.29
CA CYS A 516 38.04 -55.37 17.40
C CYS A 516 36.81 -55.39 18.33
N ARG A 517 36.02 -56.47 18.33
CA ARG A 517 34.85 -56.63 19.24
C ARG A 517 35.29 -56.84 20.69
N ALA A 518 36.41 -57.53 20.89
CA ALA A 518 37.01 -57.76 22.20
C ALA A 518 37.81 -56.55 22.72
N GLY A 519 37.85 -55.43 22.00
CA GLY A 519 38.58 -54.22 22.39
C GLY A 519 40.10 -54.27 22.22
N ARG A 520 40.63 -55.36 21.65
CA ARG A 520 42.08 -55.62 21.49
C ARG A 520 42.76 -54.81 20.38
N LEU A 521 41.99 -54.15 19.54
CA LEU A 521 42.50 -53.29 18.48
C LEU A 521 41.68 -52.01 18.42
N PRO A 522 42.32 -50.83 18.50
CA PRO A 522 41.62 -49.55 18.37
C PRO A 522 40.99 -49.45 16.98
N ASN A 523 39.67 -49.30 16.94
CA ASN A 523 38.92 -49.24 15.68
C ASN A 523 37.81 -48.21 15.74
N ILE A 524 37.47 -47.67 14.56
CA ILE A 524 36.33 -46.79 14.37
C ILE A 524 35.29 -47.51 13.52
N GLN A 525 34.06 -47.52 14.00
CA GLN A 525 32.91 -48.06 13.29
C GLN A 525 31.78 -47.01 13.27
N ALA A 526 31.50 -46.45 12.09
CA ALA A 526 30.54 -45.36 11.95
C ALA A 526 29.07 -45.80 12.12
N THR A 527 28.76 -47.07 11.87
CA THR A 527 27.41 -47.65 12.07
C THR A 527 27.51 -49.06 12.63
N PRO A 528 26.55 -49.57 13.44
CA PRO A 528 26.67 -50.85 14.16
C PRO A 528 27.01 -52.09 13.30
N ARG A 529 26.75 -52.04 11.99
CA ARG A 529 27.11 -53.09 11.01
C ARG A 529 27.93 -52.57 9.82
N GLY A 530 28.45 -51.35 9.92
CA GLY A 530 29.28 -50.74 8.90
C GLY A 530 30.74 -51.24 8.91
N PRO A 531 31.52 -50.88 7.88
CA PRO A 531 32.93 -51.23 7.80
C PRO A 531 33.73 -50.64 8.97
N ARG A 532 34.78 -51.34 9.39
CA ARG A 532 35.68 -50.92 10.46
C ARG A 532 36.98 -50.39 9.90
N TRP A 533 37.45 -49.31 10.48
CA TRP A 533 38.77 -48.74 10.24
C TRP A 533 39.65 -49.00 11.47
N ILE A 534 40.70 -49.77 11.30
CA ILE A 534 41.58 -50.27 12.36
C ILE A 534 42.83 -49.39 12.41
N THR A 535 43.21 -48.97 13.61
CA THR A 535 44.46 -48.25 13.82
C THR A 535 45.57 -49.28 14.07
N LEU A 536 46.60 -49.28 13.22
CA LEU A 536 47.76 -50.16 13.35
C LEU A 536 49.02 -49.31 13.34
N THR A 537 49.77 -49.31 14.43
CA THR A 537 51.09 -48.66 14.49
C THR A 537 52.15 -49.57 13.87
N PRO A 538 53.28 -49.05 13.36
CA PRO A 538 54.37 -49.87 12.84
C PRO A 538 54.88 -50.91 13.84
N GLN A 539 54.89 -50.57 15.14
CA GLN A 539 55.24 -51.47 16.23
C GLN A 539 54.21 -52.59 16.41
N ALA A 540 52.92 -52.26 16.41
CA ALA A 540 51.82 -53.24 16.47
C ALA A 540 51.84 -54.20 15.28
N ILE A 541 52.14 -53.69 14.08
CA ILE A 541 52.25 -54.52 12.86
C ILE A 541 53.36 -55.56 13.03
N ASN A 542 54.55 -55.14 13.45
CA ASN A 542 55.69 -56.04 13.64
C ASN A 542 55.47 -57.08 14.75
N GLN A 543 54.80 -56.71 15.83
CA GLN A 543 54.46 -57.65 16.92
C GLN A 543 53.41 -58.67 16.47
N LEU A 544 52.31 -58.21 15.87
CA LEU A 544 51.21 -59.06 15.43
C LEU A 544 51.58 -60.00 14.26
N GLN A 545 52.55 -59.62 13.43
CA GLN A 545 53.11 -60.50 12.39
C GLN A 545 54.01 -61.61 12.97
N ARG A 546 54.70 -61.36 14.10
CA ARG A 546 55.59 -62.33 14.75
C ARG A 546 54.84 -63.30 15.67
N SER A 547 53.83 -62.80 16.39
CA SER A 547 52.97 -63.59 17.26
C SER A 547 51.53 -63.08 17.17
N PRO A 548 50.67 -63.74 16.38
CA PRO A 548 49.26 -63.37 16.27
C PRO A 548 48.48 -63.50 17.59
N GLN A 549 49.04 -64.20 18.59
CA GLN A 549 48.42 -64.41 19.90
C GLN A 549 48.57 -63.19 20.84
N ASP A 550 49.51 -62.29 20.56
CA ASP A 550 49.87 -61.15 21.42
C ASP A 550 48.95 -59.92 21.25
N ALA A 551 47.86 -60.04 20.49
CA ALA A 551 46.89 -58.96 20.28
C ALA A 551 46.27 -58.40 21.57
N HIS A 552 46.44 -59.06 22.71
CA HIS A 552 45.96 -58.58 24.01
C HIS A 552 46.83 -57.49 24.66
N ILE A 553 48.04 -57.23 24.14
CA ILE A 553 49.05 -56.36 24.75
C ILE A 553 49.07 -54.95 24.11
N LEU A 554 48.28 -54.74 23.06
CA LEU A 554 48.19 -53.53 22.24
C LEU A 554 46.88 -52.77 22.49
#